data_AF-A0A257URR7-F1
#
_entry.id   AF-A0A257URR7-F1
#
_cell.length_a   1.000
_cell.length_b   1.000
_cell.length_c   1.000
_cell.angle_alpha   90.00
_cell.angle_beta   90.00
_cell.angle_gamma   90.00
#
_symmetry.space_group_name_H-M   'P 1'
#
loop_
_entity.id
_entity.type
_entity.pdbx_description
1 polymer ?
#
loop_
_entity_poly.entity_id
_entity_poly.type
_entity_poly.pdbx_seq_one_letter_code
_entity_poly.pdbx_strand_id
1 'polypeptide(L)' 'MASSNHKEAAKAHETAAKAHHTAAEHHDKGDHAAAQQHSTKAHEHSSAAHKHSTDAHQQSGKAAGKH' A
#
# COMPACT_ATOMS: atom_id res chain seq x y z
N MET A 1 -2.09 11.08 -15.87
CA MET A 1 -1.16 9.95 -15.62
C MET A 1 -0.67 9.97 -14.17
N ALA A 2 0.17 10.93 -13.75
CA ALA A 2 0.69 10.98 -12.36
C ALA A 2 -0.38 11.04 -11.25
N SER A 3 -1.45 11.82 -11.43
CA SER A 3 -2.54 11.91 -10.45
C SER A 3 -3.32 10.59 -10.27
N SER A 4 -3.40 9.76 -11.32
CA SER A 4 -4.03 8.44 -11.24
C SER A 4 -3.15 7.47 -10.43
N ASN A 5 -1.83 7.55 -10.59
CA ASN A 5 -0.89 6.71 -9.84
C ASN A 5 -0.88 7.05 -8.33
N HIS A 6 -1.06 8.31 -7.96
CA HIS A 6 -1.23 8.68 -6.55
C HIS A 6 -2.52 8.11 -5.94
N LYS A 7 -3.64 8.08 -6.69
CA LYS A 7 -4.89 7.48 -6.22
C LYS A 7 -4.78 5.97 -6.03
N GLU A 8 -4.13 5.27 -6.96
CA GLU A 8 -3.89 3.84 -6.82
C GLU A 8 -2.94 3.52 -5.65
N ALA A 9 -1.90 4.33 -5.45
CA ALA A 9 -1.02 4.21 -4.29
C ALA A 9 -1.79 4.39 -2.97
N ALA A 10 -2.67 5.41 -2.88
CA ALA A 10 -3.50 5.65 -1.70
C ALA A 10 -4.42 4.47 -1.41
N LYS A 11 -5.14 3.96 -2.42
CA LYS A 11 -6.03 2.80 -2.28
C LYS A 11 -5.29 1.55 -1.81
N ALA A 12 -4.10 1.30 -2.34
CA ALA A 12 -3.25 0.19 -1.92
C ALA A 12 -2.77 0.37 -0.46
N HIS A 13 -2.40 1.58 -0.05
CA HIS A 13 -2.08 1.88 1.35
C HIS A 13 -3.26 1.70 2.30
N GLU A 14 -4.47 2.15 1.93
CA GLU A 14 -5.67 1.96 2.73
C GLU A 14 -5.99 0.47 2.92
N THR A 15 -5.83 -0.33 1.86
CA THR A 15 -6.04 -1.78 1.91
C THR A 15 -5.00 -2.46 2.79
N ALA A 16 -3.73 -2.06 2.68
CA ALA A 16 -2.65 -2.56 3.54
C ALA A 16 -2.91 -2.23 5.02
N ALA A 17 -3.31 -1.00 5.33
CA ALA A 17 -3.62 -0.57 6.70
C ALA A 17 -4.76 -1.40 7.31
N LYS A 18 -5.84 -1.64 6.54
CA LYS A 18 -6.94 -2.51 6.97
C LYS A 18 -6.46 -3.94 7.23
N ALA A 19 -5.64 -4.50 6.33
CA ALA A 19 -5.10 -5.84 6.51
C ALA A 19 -4.17 -5.95 7.74
N HIS A 20 -3.34 -4.94 8.01
CA HIS A 20 -2.56 -4.86 9.25
C HIS A 20 -3.44 -4.80 10.49
N HIS A 21 -4.53 -4.03 10.46
CA HIS A 21 -5.47 -3.96 11.58
C HIS A 21 -6.11 -5.32 11.86
N THR A 22 -6.62 -6.00 10.83
CA THR A 22 -7.19 -7.35 10.96
C THR A 22 -6.15 -8.37 11.43
N ALA A 23 -4.89 -8.28 10.96
CA ALA A 23 -3.82 -9.14 11.44
C ALA A 23 -3.56 -8.95 12.95
N ALA A 24 -3.55 -7.71 13.44
CA ALA A 24 -3.42 -7.41 14.86
C ALA A 24 -4.60 -8.00 15.66
N GLU A 25 -5.84 -7.82 15.19
CA GLU A 25 -7.00 -8.42 15.84
C GLU A 25 -6.93 -9.96 15.93
N HIS A 26 -6.41 -10.62 14.89
CA HIS A 26 -6.19 -12.08 14.92
C HIS A 26 -5.07 -12.47 15.88
N HIS A 27 -3.98 -11.69 15.94
CA HIS A 27 -2.92 -11.89 16.94
C HIS A 27 -3.48 -11.79 18.37
N ASP A 28 -4.29 -10.77 18.66
CA ASP A 28 -4.91 -10.56 19.98
C ASP A 28 -5.85 -11.71 20.37
N LYS A 29 -6.48 -12.36 19.38
CA LYS A 29 -7.35 -13.53 19.56
C LYS A 29 -6.58 -14.85 19.61
N GLY A 30 -5.27 -14.85 19.42
CA GLY A 30 -4.42 -16.05 19.38
C GLY A 30 -4.42 -16.82 18.06
N ASP A 31 -5.07 -16.29 17.01
CA ASP A 31 -5.09 -16.90 15.68
C ASP A 31 -3.89 -16.43 14.86
N HIS A 32 -2.73 -17.02 15.12
CA HIS A 32 -1.48 -16.66 14.45
C HIS A 32 -1.47 -16.98 12.96
N ALA A 33 -2.22 -18.01 12.51
CA ALA A 33 -2.27 -18.40 11.11
C ALA A 33 -3.01 -17.35 10.28
N ALA A 34 -4.21 -16.93 10.72
CA ALA A 34 -4.95 -15.86 10.05
C ALA A 34 -4.18 -14.54 10.13
N ALA A 35 -3.57 -14.23 11.27
CA ALA A 35 -2.75 -13.04 11.43
C ALA A 35 -1.59 -13.00 10.41
N GLN A 36 -0.88 -14.11 10.23
CA GLN A 36 0.21 -14.20 9.25
C GLN A 36 -0.31 -14.01 7.82
N GLN A 37 -1.44 -14.62 7.46
CA GLN A 37 -2.04 -14.43 6.14
C GLN A 37 -2.40 -12.97 5.86
N HIS A 38 -3.03 -12.29 6.83
CA HIS A 38 -3.36 -10.88 6.71
C HIS A 38 -2.12 -9.98 6.68
N SER A 39 -1.09 -10.31 7.46
CA SER A 39 0.19 -9.62 7.45
C SER A 39 0.90 -9.71 6.09
N THR A 40 0.93 -10.89 5.47
CA THR A 40 1.48 -11.08 4.11
C THR A 40 0.75 -10.23 3.09
N LYS A 41 -0.59 -10.26 3.09
CA LYS A 41 -1.40 -9.42 2.18
C LYS A 41 -1.14 -7.94 2.39
N ALA A 42 -1.02 -7.50 3.64
CA ALA A 42 -0.71 -6.11 3.97
C ALA A 42 0.65 -5.68 3.41
N HIS A 43 1.65 -6.56 3.49
CA HIS A 43 2.98 -6.32 2.94
C HIS A 43 2.97 -6.23 1.40
N GLU A 44 2.23 -7.12 0.72
CA GLU A 44 2.07 -7.08 -0.74
C GLU A 44 1.41 -5.77 -1.20
N HIS A 45 0.31 -5.37 -0.56
CA HIS A 45 -0.37 -4.11 -0.86
C HIS A 45 0.52 -2.89 -0.58
N SER A 46 1.30 -2.90 0.50
CA SER A 46 2.26 -1.82 0.81
C SER A 46 3.36 -1.72 -0.25
N SER A 47 3.85 -2.86 -0.74
CA SER A 47 4.86 -2.91 -1.80
C SER A 47 4.32 -2.36 -3.12
N ALA A 48 3.08 -2.71 -3.48
CA ALA A 48 2.40 -2.14 -4.65
C ALA A 48 2.18 -0.63 -4.49
N ALA A 49 1.72 -0.18 -3.32
CA ALA A 49 1.52 1.23 -3.02
C ALA A 49 2.82 2.03 -3.16
N HIS A 50 3.93 1.49 -2.63
CA HIS A 50 5.25 2.11 -2.74
C HIS A 50 5.72 2.24 -4.19
N LYS A 51 5.52 1.20 -5.02
CA LYS A 51 5.81 1.26 -6.45
C LYS A 51 4.99 2.34 -7.15
N HIS A 52 3.67 2.36 -6.96
CA HIS A 52 2.80 3.37 -7.56
C HIS A 52 3.15 4.79 -7.10
N SER A 53 3.46 4.98 -5.82
CA SER A 53 3.89 6.26 -5.27
C SER A 53 5.21 6.73 -5.87
N THR A 54 6.17 5.81 -6.03
CA THR A 54 7.47 6.08 -6.67
C THR A 54 7.29 6.45 -8.13
N ASP A 55 6.49 5.71 -8.88
CA ASP A 55 6.19 6.00 -10.29
C ASP A 55 5.49 7.36 -10.43
N ALA A 56 4.51 7.65 -9.56
CA ALA A 56 3.82 8.93 -9.55
C ALA A 56 4.78 10.10 -9.25
N HIS A 57 5.69 9.92 -8.29
CA HIS A 57 6.72 10.89 -7.94
C HIS A 57 7.69 11.13 -9.11
N GLN A 58 8.15 10.07 -9.76
CA GLN A 58 9.04 10.19 -10.93
C GLN A 58 8.34 10.85 -12.12
N GLN A 59 7.08 10.51 -12.39
CA GLN A 59 6.30 11.09 -13.48
C GLN A 59 5.92 12.55 -13.23
N SER A 60 5.57 12.91 -12.00
CA SER A 60 5.31 14.30 -11.62
C SER A 60 6.58 15.15 -11.71
N GLY A 61 7.75 14.61 -11.30
CA GLY A 61 9.04 15.28 -11.49
C GLY A 61 9.42 15.49 -12.97
N LYS A 62 9.16 14.51 -13.84
CA LYS A 62 9.37 14.65 -15.29
C LYS A 62 8.42 15.67 -15.94
N ALA A 63 7.20 15.82 -15.44
CA ALA A 63 6.25 16.82 -15.92
C ALA A 63 6.59 18.24 -15.42
N ALA A 64 7.17 18.37 -14.23
CA ALA A 64 7.55 19.66 -13.63
C ALA A 64 8.86 20.25 -14.20
N GLY A 65 9.74 19.44 -14.80
CA GLY A 65 11.01 19.89 -15.39
C GLY A 65 10.92 20.50 -16.80
N LYS A 66 9.74 20.97 -17.24
CA LYS A 66 9.52 21.56 -18.58
C LYS A 66 9.43 23.10 -18.55
N HIS A 67 10.10 23.77 -17.61
CA HIS A 67 10.20 25.22 -17.55
C HIS A 67 11.62 25.70 -17.76
#